data_AF-A0A0N4WIT8-F1
#
_entry.id   AF-A0A0N4WIT8-F1
#
_cell.length_a   1.000
_cell.length_b   1.000
_cell.length_c   1.000
_cell.angle_alpha   90.00
_cell.angle_beta   90.00
_cell.angle_gamma   90.00
#
_symmetry.space_group_name_H-M   'P 1'
#
loop_
_entity.id
_entity.type
_entity.pdbx_description
1 polymer ?
#
loop_
_entity_poly.entity_id
_entity_poly.type
_entity_poly.pdbx_seq_one_letter_code
_entity_poly.pdbx_strand_id
1 'polypeptide(L)'
;MYLYDVQKRGYNGGGAGYVLSRAALKLFIDRAFHDRTNCPFDSSEDVGLGRCLQNIEIYPHDTRNENGQQRFHTYRPDDMFHGKVLDEWHYYPQINGHDWIAPDLISIHHLHQDEIRAYDDLLYRMRSPQLSHAVMPSQSDLYDDDEEDVTQKDTHDFNLASPAKTNMTQRKPDLTA
;
A
#
# COMPACT_ATOMS: atom_id res chain seq x y z
N MET A 1 10.33 7.71 -5.99
CA MET A 1 9.44 8.65 -6.71
C MET A 1 10.14 9.16 -7.96
N TYR A 2 9.45 9.20 -9.10
CA TYR A 2 9.97 9.57 -10.42
C TYR A 2 9.37 10.88 -10.91
N LEU A 3 10.06 11.52 -11.85
CA LEU A 3 9.57 12.69 -12.57
C LEU A 3 8.94 12.28 -13.91
N TYR A 4 7.84 12.94 -14.28
CA TYR A 4 7.27 12.88 -15.61
C TYR A 4 6.70 14.25 -15.94
N ASP A 5 6.85 14.73 -17.18
CA ASP A 5 6.54 16.11 -17.56
C ASP A 5 5.09 16.53 -17.22
N VAL A 6 4.16 15.58 -17.28
CA VAL A 6 2.73 15.79 -16.97
C VAL A 6 2.45 15.76 -15.45
N GLN A 7 3.34 15.20 -14.64
CA GLN A 7 3.17 14.95 -13.21
C GLN A 7 4.19 15.76 -12.40
N LYS A 8 3.94 17.06 -12.22
CA LYS A 8 4.85 17.99 -11.53
C LYS A 8 5.19 17.59 -10.09
N ARG A 9 4.33 16.83 -9.42
CA ARG A 9 4.55 16.31 -8.06
C ARG A 9 5.12 14.88 -8.04
N GLY A 10 5.55 14.40 -9.20
CA GLY A 10 6.08 13.05 -9.41
C GLY A 10 5.02 11.97 -9.32
N TYR A 11 5.48 10.72 -9.47
CA TYR A 11 4.68 9.50 -9.30
C TYR A 11 5.52 8.38 -8.68
N ASN A 12 4.86 7.37 -8.14
CA ASN A 12 5.53 6.19 -7.59
C ASN A 12 5.78 5.19 -8.73
N GLY A 13 7.04 4.87 -9.02
CA GLY A 13 7.40 3.91 -10.07
C GLY A 13 7.11 2.47 -9.66
N GLY A 14 6.76 1.62 -10.63
CA GLY A 14 6.19 0.31 -10.38
C GLY A 14 7.16 -0.74 -9.84
N GLY A 15 8.47 -0.65 -10.12
CA GLY A 15 9.44 -1.72 -9.84
C GLY A 15 9.45 -2.18 -8.37
N ALA A 16 9.65 -1.26 -7.43
CA ALA A 16 9.67 -1.58 -6.00
C ALA A 16 8.28 -1.93 -5.44
N GLY A 17 7.22 -1.67 -6.22
CA GLY A 17 5.86 -1.55 -5.75
C GLY A 17 5.57 -0.20 -5.10
N TYR A 18 4.29 0.04 -4.85
CA TYR A 18 3.77 1.20 -4.13
C TYR A 18 2.61 0.76 -3.24
N VAL A 19 2.36 1.51 -2.18
CA VAL A 19 1.30 1.21 -1.21
C VAL A 19 0.23 2.29 -1.29
N LEU A 20 -1.02 1.87 -1.36
CA LEU A 20 -2.19 2.75 -1.26
C LEU A 20 -2.92 2.44 0.04
N SER A 21 -3.32 3.48 0.76
CA SER A 21 -4.24 3.31 1.87
C SER A 21 -5.59 2.78 1.37
N ARG A 22 -6.34 2.11 2.25
CA ARG A 22 -7.68 1.62 1.93
C ARG A 22 -8.59 2.74 1.40
N ALA A 23 -8.48 3.94 1.98
CA ALA A 23 -9.22 5.12 1.57
C ALA A 23 -8.80 5.58 0.16
N ALA A 24 -7.50 5.67 -0.12
CA ALA A 24 -7.00 6.08 -1.43
C ALA A 24 -7.43 5.12 -2.54
N LEU A 25 -7.36 3.80 -2.30
CA LEU A 25 -7.81 2.79 -3.25
C LEU A 25 -9.32 2.88 -3.50
N LYS A 26 -10.13 3.10 -2.46
CA LYS A 26 -11.58 3.30 -2.60
C LYS A 26 -11.89 4.53 -3.45
N LEU A 27 -11.23 5.65 -3.16
CA LEU A 27 -11.39 6.89 -3.93
C LEU A 27 -10.97 6.71 -5.39
N PHE A 28 -9.87 6.00 -5.65
CA PHE A 28 -9.42 5.67 -7.00
C PHE A 28 -10.49 4.90 -7.77
N ILE A 29 -11.05 3.84 -7.19
CA ILE A 29 -12.09 3.03 -7.84
C ILE A 29 -13.36 3.86 -8.09
N ASP A 30 -13.85 4.56 -7.06
CA ASP A 30 -15.14 5.25 -7.10
C ASP A 30 -15.11 6.50 -7.99
N ARG A 31 -13.95 7.18 -8.11
CA ARG A 31 -13.85 8.50 -8.75
C ARG A 31 -13.00 8.56 -10.02
N ALA A 32 -12.02 7.66 -10.18
CA ALA A 32 -11.06 7.74 -11.29
C ALA A 32 -11.10 6.53 -12.23
N PHE A 33 -11.12 5.30 -11.70
CA PHE A 33 -10.86 4.08 -12.48
C PHE A 33 -11.79 3.88 -13.70
N HIS A 34 -13.05 4.29 -13.57
CA HIS A 34 -14.05 4.17 -14.63
C HIS A 34 -14.12 5.39 -15.55
N ASP A 35 -13.52 6.52 -15.18
CA ASP A 35 -13.50 7.75 -15.97
C ASP A 35 -12.38 7.66 -17.02
N ARG A 36 -12.73 7.32 -18.27
CA ARG A 36 -11.75 7.20 -19.35
C ARG A 36 -11.29 8.54 -19.93
N THR A 37 -11.92 9.64 -19.55
CA THR A 37 -11.50 10.98 -19.96
C THR A 37 -10.36 11.46 -19.04
N ASN A 38 -10.54 11.35 -17.72
CA ASN A 38 -9.51 11.78 -16.75
C ASN A 38 -8.55 10.66 -16.38
N CYS A 39 -8.94 9.39 -16.49
CA CYS A 39 -8.09 8.22 -16.26
C CYS A 39 -8.05 7.32 -17.52
N PRO A 40 -7.47 7.81 -18.63
CA PRO A 40 -7.29 6.99 -19.82
C PRO A 40 -6.25 5.90 -19.56
N PHE A 41 -6.32 4.83 -20.35
CA PHE A 41 -5.31 3.78 -20.35
C PHE A 41 -3.91 4.36 -20.62
N ASP A 42 -2.91 3.82 -19.95
CA ASP A 42 -1.51 4.10 -20.18
C ASP A 42 -0.75 2.78 -20.30
N SER A 43 0.20 2.70 -21.22
CA SER A 43 1.04 1.49 -21.37
C SER A 43 2.01 1.34 -20.19
N SER A 44 2.35 2.45 -19.55
CA SER A 44 3.15 2.48 -18.33
C SER A 44 2.17 2.59 -17.15
N GLU A 45 1.90 1.46 -16.51
CA GLU A 45 0.86 1.34 -15.48
C GLU A 45 1.04 2.36 -14.35
N ASP A 46 2.26 2.52 -13.87
CA ASP A 46 2.64 3.43 -12.79
C ASP A 46 2.46 4.91 -13.14
N VAL A 47 2.82 5.30 -14.37
CA VAL A 47 2.56 6.64 -14.92
C VAL A 47 1.05 6.89 -15.01
N GLY A 48 0.30 5.89 -15.52
CA GLY A 48 -1.15 5.96 -15.65
C GLY A 48 -1.83 6.10 -14.29
N LEU A 49 -1.48 5.25 -13.33
CA LEU A 49 -2.01 5.28 -11.97
C LEU A 49 -1.71 6.62 -11.29
N GLY A 50 -0.47 7.11 -11.38
CA GLY A 50 -0.08 8.41 -10.84
C GLY A 50 -0.93 9.55 -11.40
N ARG A 51 -1.13 9.58 -12.72
CA ARG A 51 -2.00 10.57 -13.40
C ARG A 51 -3.44 10.48 -12.90
N CYS A 52 -3.99 9.27 -12.79
CA CYS A 52 -5.37 9.07 -12.33
C CYS A 52 -5.58 9.51 -10.88
N LEU A 53 -4.64 9.21 -9.99
CA LEU A 53 -4.65 9.65 -8.60
C LEU A 53 -4.52 11.17 -8.50
N GLN A 54 -3.62 11.77 -9.29
CA GLN A 54 -3.44 13.22 -9.34
C GLN A 54 -4.74 13.94 -9.74
N ASN A 55 -5.52 13.38 -10.66
CA ASN A 55 -6.79 13.97 -11.12
C ASN A 55 -7.91 13.95 -10.06
N ILE A 56 -7.77 13.15 -9.01
CA ILE A 56 -8.63 13.15 -7.83
C ILE A 56 -7.91 13.71 -6.59
N GLU A 57 -6.86 14.50 -6.82
CA GLU A 57 -6.08 15.24 -5.82
C GLU A 57 -5.35 14.35 -4.80
N ILE A 58 -5.02 13.11 -5.18
CA ILE A 58 -4.18 12.20 -4.40
C ILE A 58 -2.77 12.22 -4.98
N TYR A 59 -1.78 12.46 -4.12
CA TYR A 59 -0.38 12.66 -4.53
C TYR A 59 0.54 11.65 -3.83
N PRO A 60 1.69 11.29 -4.43
CA PRO A 60 2.69 10.48 -3.75
C PRO A 60 3.25 11.20 -2.53
N HIS A 61 3.61 10.41 -1.51
CA HIS A 61 4.26 10.89 -0.30
C HIS A 61 5.76 10.59 -0.35
N ASP A 62 6.58 11.43 0.31
CA ASP A 62 8.00 11.15 0.46
C ASP A 62 8.20 10.01 1.46
N THR A 63 8.69 8.89 0.98
CA THR A 63 8.89 7.69 1.79
C THR A 63 10.32 7.54 2.26
N ARG A 64 11.18 8.55 2.16
CA ARG A 64 12.55 8.45 2.70
C ARG A 64 12.54 8.55 4.23
N ASN A 65 13.59 8.02 4.87
CA ASN A 65 13.79 8.24 6.29
C ASN A 65 14.37 9.65 6.57
N GLU A 66 14.60 9.98 7.84
CA GLU A 66 15.12 11.28 8.28
C GLU A 66 16.50 11.61 7.69
N ASN A 67 17.28 10.59 7.31
CA ASN A 67 18.57 10.74 6.64
C ASN A 67 18.46 10.88 5.11
N GLY A 68 17.25 10.89 4.57
CA GLY A 68 17.01 10.95 3.13
C GLY A 68 17.24 9.63 2.39
N GLN A 69 17.39 8.52 3.10
CA GLN A 69 17.61 7.19 2.51
C GLN A 69 16.29 6.61 2.00
N GLN A 70 16.35 5.93 0.85
CA GLN A 70 15.17 5.33 0.23
C GLN A 70 14.75 4.05 0.96
N ARG A 71 13.44 3.79 1.01
CA ARG A 71 12.85 2.54 1.58
C ARG A 71 12.26 1.62 0.51
N PHE A 72 11.99 2.15 -0.67
CA PHE A 72 11.52 1.43 -1.85
C PHE A 72 12.56 1.54 -2.95
N HIS A 73 13.19 0.42 -3.31
CA HIS A 73 14.25 0.37 -4.32
C HIS A 73 13.77 -0.31 -5.60
N THR A 74 13.75 0.44 -6.70
CA THR A 74 13.34 -0.02 -8.03
C THR A 74 14.44 -0.73 -8.81
N TYR A 75 15.67 -0.68 -8.33
CA TYR A 75 16.85 -1.30 -8.93
C TYR A 75 17.50 -2.30 -7.98
N ARG A 76 18.42 -3.10 -8.51
CA ARG A 76 19.16 -4.10 -7.74
C ARG A 76 20.11 -3.43 -6.74
N PRO A 77 20.42 -4.09 -5.61
CA PRO A 77 21.37 -3.59 -4.63
C PRO A 77 22.73 -3.19 -5.20
N ASP A 78 23.27 -3.96 -6.16
CA ASP A 78 24.57 -3.67 -6.75
C ASP A 78 24.57 -2.42 -7.63
N ASP A 79 23.48 -2.15 -8.35
CA ASP A 79 23.33 -0.93 -9.14
C ASP A 79 23.23 0.30 -8.24
N MET A 80 22.47 0.20 -7.15
CA MET A 80 22.31 1.27 -6.17
C MET A 80 23.63 1.56 -5.44
N PHE A 81 24.31 0.52 -4.94
CA PHE A 81 25.58 0.67 -4.22
C PHE A 81 26.65 1.33 -5.09
N HIS A 82 26.74 0.93 -6.37
CA HIS A 82 27.73 1.44 -7.32
C HIS A 82 27.32 2.73 -8.04
N GLY A 83 26.13 3.29 -7.75
CA GLY A 83 25.66 4.53 -8.39
C GLY A 83 25.45 4.40 -9.90
N LYS A 84 24.99 3.23 -10.38
CA LYS A 84 24.65 3.02 -11.80
C LYS A 84 23.31 3.65 -12.20
N VAL A 85 22.55 4.11 -11.22
CA VAL A 85 21.22 4.71 -11.38
C VAL A 85 21.35 6.22 -11.57
N LEU A 86 20.70 6.74 -12.61
CA LEU A 86 20.76 8.16 -12.97
C LEU A 86 19.75 8.99 -12.15
N ASP A 87 20.23 10.07 -11.53
CA ASP A 87 19.41 10.97 -10.71
C ASP A 87 18.30 11.68 -11.50
N GLU A 88 18.52 11.96 -12.79
CA GLU A 88 17.58 12.71 -13.64
C GLU A 88 16.19 12.06 -13.78
N TRP A 89 16.11 10.75 -13.57
CA TRP A 89 14.85 10.00 -13.61
C TRP A 89 14.07 10.13 -12.29
N HIS A 90 14.75 10.50 -11.21
CA HIS A 90 14.24 10.46 -9.86
C HIS A 90 13.84 11.84 -9.38
N TYR A 91 12.77 11.90 -8.60
CA TYR A 91 12.35 13.14 -7.96
C TYR A 91 13.33 13.60 -6.88
N TYR A 92 13.96 12.63 -6.22
CA TYR A 92 14.98 12.86 -5.21
C TYR A 92 16.31 12.21 -5.65
N PRO A 93 17.45 12.86 -5.37
CA PRO A 93 18.76 12.29 -5.70
C PRO A 93 18.98 10.96 -4.97
N GLN A 94 19.71 10.06 -5.61
CA GLN A 94 20.07 8.77 -5.03
C GLN A 94 21.27 8.91 -4.09
N ILE A 95 21.27 8.12 -3.02
CA ILE A 95 22.42 7.95 -2.13
C ILE A 95 23.11 6.66 -2.56
N ASN A 96 24.43 6.70 -2.73
CA ASN A 96 25.25 5.58 -3.19
C ASN A 96 26.18 5.09 -2.06
N GLY A 97 26.93 4.01 -2.28
CA GLY A 97 27.84 3.47 -1.27
C GLY A 97 27.06 2.81 -0.13
N HIS A 98 27.57 2.83 1.10
CA HIS A 98 26.96 2.08 2.21
C HIS A 98 25.62 2.66 2.71
N ASP A 99 25.35 3.94 2.45
CA ASP A 99 24.15 4.62 2.94
C ASP A 99 22.99 4.57 1.93
N TRP A 100 23.14 3.82 0.84
CA TRP A 100 22.13 3.72 -0.23
C TRP A 100 20.76 3.22 0.25
N ILE A 101 20.74 2.43 1.33
CA ILE A 101 19.57 1.72 1.84
C ILE A 101 19.23 2.19 3.26
N ALA A 102 17.94 2.45 3.50
CA ALA A 102 17.44 2.75 4.83
C ALA A 102 17.37 1.48 5.70
N PRO A 103 17.66 1.54 7.02
CA PRO A 103 17.49 0.40 7.93
C PRO A 103 16.05 -0.13 8.00
N ASP A 104 15.06 0.75 7.81
CA ASP A 104 13.64 0.47 7.72
C ASP A 104 13.20 0.22 6.26
N LEU A 105 13.97 -0.60 5.53
CA LEU A 105 13.68 -1.03 4.16
C LEU A 105 12.25 -1.63 4.05
N ILE A 106 11.55 -1.30 2.97
CA ILE A 106 10.23 -1.88 2.65
C ILE A 106 10.32 -2.87 1.49
N SER A 107 10.95 -2.52 0.37
CA SER A 107 10.98 -3.37 -0.82
C SER A 107 12.17 -3.12 -1.74
N ILE A 108 12.64 -4.17 -2.42
CA ILE A 108 13.72 -4.14 -3.41
C ILE A 108 13.27 -4.92 -4.65
N HIS A 109 13.51 -4.35 -5.84
CA HIS A 109 13.17 -4.95 -7.12
C HIS A 109 14.38 -5.65 -7.79
N HIS A 110 14.09 -6.40 -8.86
CA HIS A 110 15.07 -7.09 -9.69
C HIS A 110 15.94 -8.17 -9.00
N LEU A 111 15.50 -8.73 -7.89
CA LEU A 111 16.19 -9.85 -7.24
C LEU A 111 15.91 -11.18 -7.95
N HIS A 112 16.91 -12.05 -8.01
CA HIS A 112 16.74 -13.44 -8.41
C HIS A 112 16.08 -14.23 -7.28
N GLN A 113 15.47 -15.36 -7.62
CA GLN A 113 14.80 -16.22 -6.65
C GLN A 113 15.73 -16.68 -5.51
N ASP A 114 17.00 -16.97 -5.83
CA ASP A 114 17.99 -17.39 -4.83
C ASP A 114 18.42 -16.24 -3.91
N GLU A 115 18.45 -15.00 -4.42
CA GLU A 115 18.73 -13.82 -3.60
C GLU A 115 17.59 -13.57 -2.61
N ILE A 116 16.35 -13.70 -3.06
CA ILE A 116 15.17 -13.57 -2.18
C ILE A 116 15.23 -14.61 -1.06
N ARG A 117 15.56 -15.87 -1.38
CA ARG A 117 15.74 -16.95 -0.38
C ARG A 117 16.87 -16.65 0.59
N ALA A 118 18.02 -16.22 0.08
CA ALA A 118 19.17 -15.85 0.90
C ALA A 118 18.84 -14.68 1.85
N TYR A 119 18.09 -13.68 1.37
CA TYR A 119 17.64 -12.55 2.19
C TYR A 119 16.63 -12.99 3.26
N ASP A 120 15.67 -13.86 2.93
CA ASP A 120 14.75 -14.44 3.92
C ASP A 120 15.52 -15.20 5.02
N ASP A 121 16.51 -16.01 4.61
CA ASP A 121 17.37 -16.74 5.54
C ASP A 121 18.16 -15.78 6.44
N LEU A 122 18.79 -14.74 5.87
CA LEU A 122 19.58 -13.74 6.59
C LEU A 122 18.75 -12.90 7.57
N LEU A 123 17.54 -12.49 7.17
CA LEU A 123 16.71 -11.58 7.95
C LEU A 123 15.90 -12.30 9.03
N TYR A 124 15.35 -13.47 8.71
CA TYR A 124 14.32 -14.10 9.55
C TYR A 124 14.72 -15.44 10.14
N ARG A 125 15.65 -16.19 9.51
CA ARG A 125 15.94 -17.58 9.93
C ARG A 125 17.28 -17.73 10.62
N MET A 126 18.28 -16.96 10.22
CA MET A 126 19.59 -16.99 10.83
C MET A 126 19.55 -16.23 12.14
N ARG A 127 19.68 -16.97 13.24
CA ARG A 127 19.85 -16.39 14.57
C ARG A 127 21.29 -15.89 14.67
N SER A 128 21.51 -14.64 14.28
CA SER A 128 22.71 -13.94 14.72
C SER A 128 22.61 -13.74 16.25
N PRO A 129 23.63 -14.14 17.04
CA PRO A 129 23.69 -13.82 18.46
C PRO A 129 23.67 -12.30 18.75
N GLN A 130 23.98 -11.47 17.76
CA GLN A 130 23.88 -10.01 17.85
C GLN A 130 22.46 -9.49 17.57
N LEU A 131 21.65 -10.20 16.77
CA LEU A 131 20.24 -9.84 16.48
C LEU A 131 19.25 -10.42 17.49
N SER A 132 19.62 -11.45 18.27
CA SER A 132 18.74 -12.06 19.27
C SER A 132 18.37 -11.15 20.46
N HIS A 133 18.97 -9.97 20.55
CA HIS A 133 18.65 -8.94 21.55
C HIS A 133 17.82 -7.77 20.99
N ALA A 134 17.56 -7.73 19.68
CA ALA A 134 16.61 -6.79 19.11
C ALA A 134 15.19 -7.27 19.47
N VAL A 135 14.52 -6.54 20.36
CA VAL A 135 13.09 -6.72 20.59
C VAL A 135 12.40 -6.33 19.28
N MET A 136 11.98 -7.31 18.50
CA MET A 136 11.01 -7.10 17.43
C MET A 136 9.76 -6.51 18.10
N PRO A 137 9.23 -5.36 17.65
CA PRO A 137 7.96 -4.86 18.15
C PRO A 137 6.93 -5.98 18.04
N SER A 138 6.20 -6.23 19.12
CA SER A 138 5.12 -7.19 19.07
C SER A 138 4.08 -6.70 18.06
N GLN A 139 3.34 -7.60 17.38
CA GLN A 139 2.33 -7.16 16.41
C GLN A 139 1.26 -6.23 17.01
N SER A 140 1.12 -6.18 18.35
CA SER A 140 0.27 -5.23 19.05
C SER A 140 0.81 -3.80 19.09
N ASP A 141 2.10 -3.58 18.87
CA ASP A 141 2.73 -2.25 18.91
C ASP A 141 2.69 -1.51 17.56
N LEU A 142 2.15 -2.16 16.52
CA LEU A 142 2.06 -1.64 15.14
C LEU A 142 0.64 -1.21 14.73
N TYR A 143 -0.33 -1.39 15.63
CA TYR A 143 -1.71 -0.97 15.47
C TYR A 143 -2.13 -0.19 16.72
N ASP A 144 -1.69 1.07 16.81
CA ASP A 144 -2.37 2.03 17.68
C ASP A 144 -3.71 2.37 17.02
N ASP A 145 -4.80 1.84 17.59
CA ASP A 145 -6.16 2.23 17.26
C ASP A 145 -6.37 3.69 17.69
N ASP A 146 -6.24 4.63 16.75
CA ASP A 146 -6.86 5.96 16.86
C ASP A 146 -8.39 5.80 16.70
N GLU A 147 -9.04 5.16 17.69
CA GLU A 147 -10.48 5.21 17.86
C GLU A 147 -10.79 6.42 18.75
N GLU A 148 -11.04 7.57 18.13
CA GLU A 148 -11.59 8.74 18.83
C GLU A 148 -12.95 8.36 19.45
N ASP A 149 -12.96 8.33 20.78
CA ASP A 149 -14.12 8.19 21.66
C ASP A 149 -15.14 9.32 21.40
N VAL A 150 -16.23 8.99 20.71
CA VAL A 150 -17.47 9.81 20.69
C VAL A 150 -18.53 9.10 21.52
N THR A 151 -18.40 9.22 22.85
CA THR A 151 -19.44 8.87 23.81
C THR A 151 -20.59 9.89 23.80
N GLN A 152 -21.62 9.56 23.02
CA GLN A 152 -23.05 9.50 23.41
C GLN A 152 -23.68 10.69 24.20
N LYS A 153 -24.38 11.56 23.46
CA LYS A 153 -25.64 12.26 23.79
C LYS A 153 -26.32 12.49 22.42
N ASP A 154 -27.52 12.04 22.08
CA ASP A 154 -28.76 12.01 22.81
C ASP A 154 -29.63 10.82 22.36
N THR A 155 -30.40 10.28 23.29
CA THR A 155 -31.50 9.34 23.06
C THR A 155 -32.69 10.03 22.41
N HIS A 156 -33.19 9.52 21.29
CA HIS A 156 -34.63 9.55 20.98
C HIS A 156 -35.05 8.37 20.08
N ASP A 157 -35.85 7.50 20.68
CA ASP A 157 -36.89 6.60 20.17
C ASP A 157 -36.89 6.19 18.69
N PHE A 158 -36.74 4.88 18.44
CA PHE A 158 -37.62 4.15 17.51
C PHE A 158 -37.75 2.67 17.91
N ASN A 159 -38.95 2.29 18.37
CA ASN A 159 -39.35 0.93 18.67
C ASN A 159 -39.50 0.08 17.38
N LEU A 160 -38.93 -1.13 17.36
CA LEU A 160 -39.40 -2.21 16.49
C LEU A 160 -39.72 -3.46 17.34
N ALA A 161 -41.01 -3.76 17.48
CA ALA A 161 -41.50 -5.01 18.03
C ALA A 161 -41.48 -6.11 16.95
N SER A 162 -41.01 -7.31 17.31
CA SER A 162 -41.13 -8.54 16.51
C SER A 162 -42.55 -9.12 16.60
N PRO A 163 -43.10 -9.74 15.53
CA PRO A 163 -44.28 -10.57 15.66
C PRO A 163 -43.95 -12.05 15.88
N ALA A 164 -44.77 -12.66 16.73
CA ALA A 164 -44.73 -14.05 17.16
C ALA A 164 -45.27 -15.04 16.12
N LYS A 165 -44.90 -16.31 16.33
CA LYS A 165 -45.27 -17.50 15.55
C LYS A 165 -46.74 -17.90 15.75
N THR A 166 -47.39 -18.40 14.69
CA THR A 166 -48.63 -19.17 14.78
C THR A 166 -48.57 -20.39 13.84
N ASN A 167 -49.06 -21.54 14.33
CA ASN A 167 -49.05 -22.86 13.69
C ASN A 167 -50.43 -23.25 13.12
N MET A 168 -50.42 -24.34 12.32
CA MET A 168 -51.54 -25.14 11.75
C MET A 168 -52.09 -24.63 10.40
N THR A 169 -52.35 -25.43 9.35
CA THR A 169 -52.73 -26.86 9.25
C THR A 169 -52.53 -27.35 7.80
N GLN A 170 -52.35 -28.66 7.59
CA GLN A 170 -52.19 -29.35 6.30
C GLN A 170 -53.46 -29.33 5.41
N ARG A 171 -53.29 -29.16 4.08
CA ARG A 171 -54.13 -29.76 3.02
C ARG A 171 -53.29 -30.14 1.79
N LYS A 172 -53.68 -31.26 1.17
CA LYS A 172 -53.06 -32.02 0.06
C LYS A 172 -53.03 -31.26 -1.28
N PRO A 173 -52.20 -31.71 -2.26
CA PRO A 173 -52.04 -31.07 -3.56
C PRO A 173 -53.13 -31.49 -4.55
N ASP A 174 -53.49 -30.59 -5.46
CA ASP A 174 -54.24 -30.94 -6.67
C ASP A 174 -53.43 -30.54 -7.91
N LEU A 175 -53.35 -31.46 -8.85
CA LEU A 175 -52.67 -31.40 -10.15
C LEU A 175 -53.73 -31.08 -11.22
N THR A 176 -53.29 -30.49 -12.34
CA THR A 176 -53.94 -30.23 -13.65
C THR A 176 -54.14 -28.72 -13.92
N ALA A 177 -53.86 -28.16 -15.10
CA ALA A 177 -53.41 -28.67 -16.40
C ALA A 177 -52.48 -27.62 -17.07
#